data_AF-A0A5B9VUD8-F1
#
_entry.id   AF-A0A5B9VUD8-F1
#
_cell.length_a   1.000
_cell.length_b   1.000
_cell.length_c   1.000
_cell.angle_alpha   90.00
_cell.angle_beta   90.00
_cell.angle_gamma   90.00
#
_symmetry.space_group_name_H-M   'P 1'
#
loop_
_entity.id
_entity.type
_entity.pdbx_description
1 polymer ?
#
loop_
_entity_poly.entity_id
_entity_poly.type
_entity_poly.pdbx_seq_one_letter_code
_entity_poly.pdbx_strand_id
1 'polypeptide(L)' 'MAARTFSDTILDDRMAAILRGKSPAERLEMAFSMWAFAKQLVRDFIRAAHPDWSDDAIRRETARGMSHGAF' A
#
# COMPACT_ATOMS: atom_id res chain seq x y z
N MET A 1 -26.69 -19.77 16.47
CA MET A 1 -25.41 -19.03 16.51
C MET A 1 -24.63 -19.43 15.26
N ALA A 2 -24.76 -18.69 14.16
CA ALA A 2 -24.16 -19.08 12.88
C ALA A 2 -22.68 -18.69 12.84
N ALA A 3 -21.82 -19.66 12.57
CA ALA A 3 -20.39 -19.48 12.40
C ALA A 3 -20.15 -18.54 11.20
N ARG A 4 -19.48 -17.42 11.45
CA ARG A 4 -19.02 -16.50 10.41
C ARG A 4 -17.80 -17.12 9.75
N THR A 5 -17.99 -17.67 8.56
CA THR A 5 -16.91 -18.08 7.67
C THR A 5 -16.19 -16.82 7.20
N PHE A 6 -15.02 -16.53 7.78
CA PHE A 6 -14.10 -15.52 7.25
C PHE A 6 -13.43 -16.10 6.00
N SER A 7 -14.01 -15.88 4.81
CA SER A 7 -13.26 -16.04 3.57
C SER A 7 -12.37 -14.81 3.40
N ASP A 8 -11.09 -15.02 3.12
CA ASP A 8 -10.01 -14.02 2.97
C ASP A 8 -10.26 -12.89 1.94
N THR A 9 -11.43 -12.85 1.32
CA THR A 9 -11.83 -11.92 0.25
C THR A 9 -13.09 -11.10 0.55
N ILE A 10 -13.73 -11.26 1.71
CA ILE A 10 -14.93 -10.49 2.08
C ILE A 10 -14.67 -9.68 3.36
N LEU A 11 -14.67 -8.35 3.23
CA LEU A 11 -14.57 -7.43 4.36
C LEU A 11 -15.80 -7.61 5.28
N ASP A 12 -15.56 -7.78 6.59
CA ASP A 12 -16.63 -7.86 7.58
C ASP A 12 -17.53 -6.61 7.54
N ASP A 13 -18.85 -6.80 7.62
CA ASP A 13 -19.84 -5.71 7.52
C ASP A 13 -19.61 -4.57 8.53
N ARG A 14 -19.11 -4.89 9.73
CA ARG A 14 -18.82 -3.87 10.75
C ARG A 14 -17.63 -3.03 10.33
N MET A 15 -16.60 -3.66 9.79
CA MET A 15 -15.44 -2.95 9.23
C MET A 15 -15.85 -2.11 8.01
N ALA A 16 -16.71 -2.64 7.15
CA ALA A 16 -17.26 -1.88 6.02
C ALA A 16 -18.05 -0.65 6.49
N ALA A 17 -18.86 -0.77 7.55
CA ALA A 17 -19.59 0.35 8.13
C ALA A 17 -18.64 1.43 8.70
N ILE A 18 -17.58 1.02 9.40
CA ILE A 18 -16.55 1.93 9.92
C ILE A 18 -15.85 2.69 8.79
N LEU A 19 -15.43 2.00 7.73
CA LEU A 19 -14.77 2.64 6.58
C LEU A 19 -15.71 3.57 5.82
N ARG A 20 -17.00 3.23 5.70
CA ARG A 20 -18.01 4.13 5.11
C ARG A 20 -18.19 5.40 5.92
N GLY A 21 -18.06 5.33 7.24
CA GLY A 21 -18.17 6.47 8.16
C GLY A 21 -16.99 7.45 8.14
N LYS A 22 -15.88 7.11 7.47
CA LYS A 22 -14.71 8.00 7.34
C LYS A 22 -15.06 9.26 6.55
N SER A 23 -14.70 10.41 7.10
CA SER A 23 -14.79 11.70 6.42
C SER A 23 -13.90 11.75 5.18
N PRO A 24 -14.14 12.67 4.22
CA PRO A 24 -13.27 12.83 3.06
C PRO A 24 -11.80 13.08 3.44
N ALA A 25 -11.53 13.84 4.50
CA ALA A 25 -10.18 14.12 4.97
C ALA A 25 -9.48 12.86 5.47
N GLU A 26 -10.13 12.05 6.31
CA GLU A 26 -9.56 10.79 6.80
C GLU A 26 -9.33 9.78 5.67
N ARG A 27 -10.20 9.77 4.65
CA ARG A 27 -10.00 8.93 3.46
C ARG A 27 -8.75 9.32 2.68
N LEU A 28 -8.51 10.62 2.52
CA LEU A 28 -7.29 11.12 1.88
C LEU A 28 -6.05 10.82 2.72
N GLU A 29 -6.12 11.00 4.03
CA GLU A 29 -5.04 10.67 4.95
C GLU A 29 -4.65 9.18 4.87
N MET A 30 -5.65 8.28 4.84
CA MET A 30 -5.41 6.85 4.62
C MET A 30 -4.75 6.61 3.26
N ALA A 31 -5.24 7.22 2.18
CA ALA A 31 -4.67 7.04 0.84
C ALA A 31 -3.21 7.51 0.78
N PHE A 32 -2.88 8.67 1.36
CA PHE A 32 -1.50 9.16 1.42
C PHE A 32 -0.60 8.26 2.26
N SER A 33 -1.12 7.74 3.38
CA SER A 33 -0.38 6.81 4.23
C SER A 33 -0.09 5.50 3.50
N MET A 34 -1.07 4.94 2.78
CA MET A 34 -0.90 3.75 1.95
C MET A 34 0.12 3.98 0.83
N TRP A 35 0.07 5.14 0.17
CA TRP A 35 1.05 5.50 -0.86
C TRP A 35 2.47 5.60 -0.31
N ALA A 36 2.66 6.27 0.83
CA ALA A 36 3.96 6.40 1.47
C ALA A 36 4.54 5.02 1.86
N PHE A 37 3.69 4.15 2.41
CA PHE A 37 4.04 2.78 2.75
C PHE A 37 4.44 1.96 1.52
N ALA A 38 3.63 1.97 0.46
CA ALA A 38 3.93 1.25 -0.78
C ALA A 38 5.26 1.71 -1.40
N LYS A 39 5.50 3.04 -1.45
CA LYS A 39 6.76 3.61 -1.93
C LYS A 39 7.96 3.14 -1.12
N GLN A 40 7.81 3.01 0.21
CA GLN A 40 8.86 2.50 1.07
C GLN A 40 9.14 1.02 0.79
N LEU A 41 8.11 0.19 0.75
CA LEU A 41 8.25 -1.25 0.46
C LEU A 41 8.99 -1.50 -0.86
N VAL A 42 8.56 -0.83 -1.92
CA VAL A 42 9.20 -0.94 -3.25
C VAL A 42 10.67 -0.52 -3.19
N ARG A 43 10.97 0.61 -2.56
CA ARG A 43 12.34 1.11 -2.44
C ARG A 43 13.23 0.13 -1.68
N ASP A 44 12.73 -0.42 -0.58
CA ASP A 44 13.48 -1.35 0.26
C ASP A 44 13.69 -2.69 -0.47
N PHE A 45 12.70 -3.15 -1.24
CA PHE A 45 12.84 -4.29 -2.14
C PHE A 45 13.92 -4.08 -3.21
N ILE A 46 13.89 -2.94 -3.92
CA ILE A 46 14.88 -2.60 -4.96
C ILE A 46 16.28 -2.53 -4.34
N ARG A 47 16.42 -1.91 -3.16
CA ARG A 47 17.71 -1.83 -2.45
C ARG A 47 18.24 -3.21 -2.08
N ALA A 48 17.36 -4.10 -1.62
CA ALA A 48 17.75 -5.47 -1.28
C ALA A 48 18.17 -6.29 -2.54
N ALA A 49 17.48 -6.08 -3.67
CA ALA A 49 17.79 -6.74 -4.94
C ALA A 49 19.05 -6.18 -5.61
N HIS A 50 19.40 -4.92 -5.36
CA HIS A 50 20.52 -4.21 -5.98
C HIS A 50 21.40 -3.51 -4.93
N PRO A 51 22.17 -4.25 -4.11
CA PRO A 51 22.95 -3.68 -3.02
C PRO A 51 24.06 -2.72 -3.48
N ASP A 52 24.54 -2.87 -4.71
CA ASP A 52 25.60 -2.03 -5.28
C ASP A 52 25.08 -0.74 -5.95
N TRP A 53 23.77 -0.56 -6.02
CA TRP A 53 23.18 0.62 -6.65
C TRP A 53 23.26 1.84 -5.74
N SER A 54 23.50 3.00 -6.35
CA SER A 54 23.43 4.27 -5.63
C SER A 54 22.00 4.58 -5.21
N ASP A 55 21.84 5.36 -4.13
CA ASP A 55 20.52 5.83 -3.70
C ASP A 55 19.77 6.57 -4.81
N ASP A 56 20.48 7.27 -5.68
CA ASP A 56 19.92 7.98 -6.83
C ASP A 56 19.32 7.01 -7.86
N ALA A 57 20.00 5.91 -8.16
CA ALA A 57 19.49 4.86 -9.05
C ALA A 57 18.25 4.19 -8.44
N ILE A 58 18.31 3.86 -7.15
CA ILE A 58 17.17 3.27 -6.42
C ILE A 58 15.96 4.22 -6.43
N ARG A 59 16.15 5.52 -6.19
CA ARG A 59 15.06 6.51 -6.22
C ARG A 59 14.41 6.61 -7.60
N ARG A 60 15.21 6.60 -8.68
CA ARG A 60 14.71 6.65 -10.06
C ARG A 60 13.91 5.41 -10.41
N GLU A 61 14.40 4.23 -10.05
CA GLU A 61 13.69 2.98 -10.34
C GLU A 61 12.41 2.84 -9.51
N THR A 62 12.45 3.23 -8.23
CA THR A 62 11.25 3.32 -7.38
C THR A 62 10.19 4.20 -8.04
N ALA A 63 10.57 5.41 -8.51
CA ALA A 63 9.64 6.32 -9.18
C ALA A 63 9.11 5.74 -10.49
N ARG A 64 9.97 5.09 -11.29
CA ARG A 64 9.59 4.42 -12.54
C ARG A 64 8.50 3.39 -12.29
N GLY A 65 8.73 2.44 -11.39
CA GLY A 65 7.74 1.39 -11.19
C GLY A 65 6.46 1.90 -10.50
N MET A 66 6.56 2.83 -9.54
CA MET A 66 5.38 3.40 -8.87
C MET A 66 4.47 4.19 -9.83
N SER A 67 5.03 4.77 -10.90
CA SER A 67 4.29 5.59 -11.87
C SER A 67 3.75 4.78 -13.05
N HIS A 68 4.39 3.66 -13.38
CA HIS A 68 4.08 2.88 -14.58
C HIS A 68 3.55 1.47 -14.28
N GLY A 69 3.46 1.07 -13.00
CA GLY A 69 3.08 -0.29 -12.62
C GLY A 69 4.07 -1.36 -13.09
N ALA A 70 5.31 -0.95 -13.39
CA ALA A 70 6.37 -1.83 -13.85
C ALA A 70 7.03 -2.51 -12.65
N PHE A 71 6.34 -3.47 -12.06
CA PHE A 71 6.86 -4.38 -11.05
C PHE A 71 6.34 -5.79 -11.31
#